data_AF-D4XJ18-F1
#
_entry.id   AF-D4XJ18-F1
#
_cell.length_a   1.000
_cell.length_b   1.000
_cell.length_c   1.000
_cell.angle_alpha   90.00
_cell.angle_beta   90.00
_cell.angle_gamma   90.00
#
_symmetry.space_group_name_H-M   'P 1'
#
loop_
_entity.id
_entity.type
_entity.pdbx_description
1 polymer ?
#
loop_
_entity_poly.entity_id
_entity_poly.type
_entity_poly.pdbx_seq_one_letter_code
_entity_poly.pdbx_strand_id
1 'polypeptide(L)'
;MYPSDLFGNYYMDPIDRFLKEYPVPSARYVDDLYIFIRSVDEAEDLLRQLVPLLRAYDLVLNEAKSAIMPKNALMSEEPDLETLFEEALDEISSQVADEDFDADYGFQSEWDEDDDEEEEGSVDIKLEATKHLFNSISKYPGHEENIERFCLPLFATIESDYAVDHVLNSFKKRPSMSQIYAAYLARFLDHDGVSDYLIELLSDASIMDWQKMWILAALLQGSGNDNAVKVVNQILTDTKRRDVLRAIAAIYVGKFGDHARRKSLRLLYPSCSPYVQLAIYFSSRYWSGADKKNARDAWGASSAMHSLLTSALSKRQ
;
A
#
# COMPACT_ATOMS: atom_id res chain seq x y z
N MET A 1 -21.58 -6.14 -15.54
CA MET A 1 -22.16 -7.25 -14.75
C MET A 1 -21.36 -8.49 -15.08
N TYR A 2 -20.53 -8.94 -14.15
CA TYR A 2 -19.67 -10.11 -14.38
C TYR A 2 -20.53 -11.39 -14.34
N PRO A 3 -20.15 -12.45 -15.10
CA PRO A 3 -20.88 -13.72 -15.08
C PRO A 3 -21.01 -14.33 -13.67
N SER A 4 -20.03 -14.08 -12.80
CA SER A 4 -20.03 -14.49 -11.39
C SER A 4 -21.21 -13.93 -10.61
N ASP A 5 -21.55 -12.65 -10.81
CA ASP A 5 -22.61 -11.97 -10.06
C ASP A 5 -23.99 -12.52 -10.42
N LEU A 6 -24.16 -12.92 -11.69
CA LEU A 6 -25.41 -13.49 -12.18
C LEU A 6 -25.67 -14.87 -11.57
N PHE A 7 -24.63 -15.73 -11.51
CA PHE A 7 -24.76 -17.06 -10.93
C PHE A 7 -24.92 -17.03 -9.41
N GLY A 8 -24.22 -16.14 -8.71
CA GLY A 8 -24.40 -15.95 -7.27
C GLY A 8 -25.82 -15.50 -6.92
N ASN A 9 -26.35 -14.51 -7.63
CA ASN A 9 -27.72 -14.04 -7.40
C ASN A 9 -28.79 -15.11 -7.71
N TYR A 10 -28.60 -15.92 -8.76
CA TYR A 10 -29.53 -17.00 -9.08
C TYR A 10 -29.47 -18.13 -8.04
N TYR A 11 -28.28 -18.44 -7.53
CA TYR A 11 -28.09 -19.45 -6.48
C TYR A 11 -28.78 -19.09 -5.16
N MET A 12 -28.86 -17.79 -4.86
CA MET A 12 -29.47 -17.26 -3.63
C MET A 12 -30.99 -17.01 -3.72
N ASP A 13 -31.61 -17.13 -4.91
CA ASP A 13 -33.06 -16.92 -5.11
C ASP A 13 -33.96 -17.75 -4.17
N PRO A 14 -33.65 -19.03 -3.84
CA PRO A 14 -34.44 -19.80 -2.89
C PRO A 14 -34.44 -19.22 -1.48
N ILE A 15 -33.34 -18.58 -1.07
CA ILE A 15 -33.21 -17.92 0.24
C ILE A 15 -34.00 -16.61 0.24
N ASP A 16 -33.93 -15.83 -0.84
CA ASP A 16 -34.75 -14.62 -1.00
C ASP A 16 -36.25 -14.94 -0.96
N ARG A 17 -36.66 -16.08 -1.53
CA ARG A 17 -38.05 -16.55 -1.48
C ARG A 17 -38.46 -16.95 -0.06
N PHE A 18 -37.61 -17.70 0.64
CA PHE A 18 -37.84 -18.04 2.04
C PHE A 18 -38.03 -16.78 2.92
N LEU A 19 -37.20 -15.76 2.71
CA LEU A 19 -37.29 -14.48 3.43
C LEU A 19 -38.46 -13.59 2.99
N LYS A 20 -39.07 -13.85 1.83
CA LYS A 20 -40.34 -13.20 1.44
C LYS A 20 -41.55 -13.91 2.04
N GLU A 21 -41.48 -15.22 2.21
CA GLU A 21 -42.54 -16.04 2.82
C GLU A 21 -42.56 -15.88 4.35
N TYR A 22 -41.39 -15.77 4.97
CA TYR A 22 -41.24 -15.29 6.35
C TYR A 22 -41.36 -13.77 6.31
N PRO A 23 -42.37 -13.12 6.91
CA PRO A 23 -42.67 -11.70 6.71
C PRO A 23 -41.70 -10.78 7.47
N VAL A 24 -40.40 -10.93 7.21
CA VAL A 24 -39.30 -10.22 7.85
C VAL A 24 -38.63 -9.35 6.79
N PRO A 25 -38.45 -8.03 7.03
CA PRO A 25 -37.70 -7.20 6.10
C PRO A 25 -36.25 -7.71 6.01
N SER A 26 -35.77 -7.90 4.80
CA SER A 26 -34.39 -8.30 4.54
C SER A 26 -33.80 -7.54 3.36
N ALA A 27 -32.49 -7.26 3.41
CA ALA A 27 -31.72 -6.70 2.32
C ALA A 27 -30.53 -7.64 2.02
N ARG A 28 -30.22 -7.85 0.74
CA ARG A 28 -29.11 -8.71 0.31
C ARG A 28 -28.25 -7.98 -0.70
N TYR A 29 -26.94 -8.04 -0.53
CA TYR A 29 -25.95 -7.61 -1.49
C TYR A 29 -25.01 -8.80 -1.79
N VAL A 30 -25.24 -9.46 -2.94
CA VAL A 30 -24.53 -10.70 -3.32
C VAL A 30 -24.65 -11.76 -2.22
N ASP A 31 -23.59 -11.99 -1.43
CA ASP A 31 -23.54 -13.00 -0.36
C ASP A 31 -23.85 -12.41 1.02
N ASP A 32 -23.85 -11.08 1.16
CA ASP A 32 -24.13 -10.39 2.42
C ASP A 32 -25.64 -10.21 2.61
N LEU A 33 -26.15 -10.75 3.72
CA LEU A 33 -27.58 -10.78 4.04
C LEU A 33 -27.85 -10.07 5.37
N TYR A 34 -28.68 -9.03 5.30
CA TYR A 34 -29.17 -8.28 6.45
C TYR A 34 -30.64 -8.61 6.68
N ILE A 35 -30.98 -9.02 7.90
CA ILE A 35 -32.35 -9.37 8.28
C ILE A 35 -32.77 -8.51 9.46
N PHE A 36 -33.89 -7.80 9.31
CA PHE A 36 -34.39 -6.85 10.30
C PHE A 36 -35.45 -7.50 11.19
N ILE A 37 -35.02 -7.89 12.38
CA ILE A 37 -35.81 -8.59 13.41
C ILE A 37 -36.15 -7.67 14.58
N ARG A 38 -37.27 -7.93 15.28
CA ARG A 38 -37.75 -7.08 16.38
C ARG A 38 -37.33 -7.56 17.76
N SER A 39 -37.00 -8.85 17.88
CA SER A 39 -36.57 -9.49 19.13
C SER A 39 -35.45 -10.50 18.87
N VAL A 40 -34.65 -10.76 19.90
CA VAL A 40 -33.65 -11.84 19.89
C VAL A 40 -34.33 -13.21 19.76
N ASP A 41 -35.52 -13.38 20.37
CA ASP A 41 -36.27 -14.63 20.28
C ASP A 41 -36.70 -14.92 18.82
N GLU A 42 -37.14 -13.88 18.09
CA GLU A 42 -37.45 -14.00 16.66
C GLU A 42 -36.21 -14.32 15.82
N ALA A 43 -35.04 -13.82 16.22
CA ALA A 43 -33.75 -14.15 15.60
C ALA A 43 -33.45 -15.64 15.70
N GLU A 44 -33.57 -16.21 16.90
CA GLU A 44 -33.28 -17.60 17.15
C GLU A 44 -34.23 -18.53 16.39
N ASP A 45 -35.53 -18.20 16.38
CA ASP A 45 -36.54 -18.98 15.67
C ASP A 45 -36.34 -18.93 14.15
N LEU A 46 -35.92 -17.79 13.61
CA LEU A 46 -35.56 -17.65 12.20
C LEU A 46 -34.27 -18.42 11.87
N LEU A 47 -33.22 -18.28 12.68
CA LEU A 47 -31.94 -18.97 12.48
C LEU A 47 -32.10 -20.49 12.50
N ARG A 48 -32.97 -21.03 13.37
CA ARG A 48 -33.29 -22.47 13.41
C ARG A 48 -33.89 -23.00 12.11
N GLN A 49 -34.57 -22.15 11.34
CA GLN A 49 -35.17 -22.51 10.05
C GLN A 49 -34.27 -22.19 8.86
N LEU A 50 -33.52 -21.09 8.94
CA LEU A 50 -32.61 -20.63 7.91
C LEU A 50 -31.35 -21.51 7.81
N VAL A 51 -30.78 -21.95 8.95
CA VAL A 51 -29.55 -22.76 8.97
C VAL A 51 -29.72 -24.10 8.24
N PRO A 52 -30.79 -24.89 8.45
CA PRO A 52 -31.03 -26.10 7.66
C PRO A 52 -31.21 -25.83 6.16
N LEU A 53 -31.85 -24.71 5.80
CA LEU A 53 -32.06 -24.33 4.41
C LEU A 53 -30.75 -23.96 3.73
N LEU A 54 -29.91 -23.15 4.37
CA LEU A 54 -28.56 -22.82 3.88
C LEU A 54 -27.72 -24.09 3.69
N ARG A 55 -27.75 -25.00 4.67
CA ARG A 55 -27.03 -26.29 4.57
C ARG A 55 -27.54 -27.19 3.45
N ALA A 56 -28.82 -27.13 3.11
CA ALA A 56 -29.37 -27.89 1.98
C ALA A 56 -28.84 -27.40 0.62
N TYR A 57 -28.36 -26.16 0.56
CA TYR A 57 -27.68 -25.56 -0.59
C TYR A 57 -26.16 -25.48 -0.40
N ASP A 58 -25.58 -26.32 0.46
CA ASP A 58 -24.14 -26.36 0.76
C ASP A 58 -23.53 -25.00 1.19
N LEU A 59 -24.36 -24.08 1.68
CA LEU A 59 -23.94 -22.79 2.24
C LEU A 59 -23.78 -22.92 3.75
N VAL A 60 -22.70 -22.33 4.29
CA VAL A 60 -22.37 -22.38 5.71
C VAL A 60 -22.25 -20.96 6.25
N LEU A 61 -23.00 -20.67 7.31
CA LEU A 61 -22.86 -19.45 8.08
C LEU A 61 -21.52 -19.45 8.82
N ASN A 62 -20.76 -18.37 8.68
CA ASN A 62 -19.56 -18.16 9.46
C ASN A 62 -19.93 -17.60 10.84
N GLU A 63 -20.02 -18.47 11.84
CA GLU A 63 -20.40 -18.11 13.22
C GLU A 63 -19.53 -16.99 13.82
N ALA A 64 -18.27 -16.85 13.39
CA ALA A 64 -17.38 -15.79 13.88
C ALA A 64 -17.68 -14.41 13.26
N LYS A 65 -18.35 -14.37 12.10
CA LYS A 65 -18.70 -13.13 11.39
C LYS A 65 -20.19 -12.79 11.48
N SER A 66 -21.03 -13.76 11.84
CA SER A 66 -22.48 -13.55 11.98
C SER A 66 -22.80 -13.09 13.39
N ALA A 67 -23.36 -11.87 13.51
CA ALA A 67 -23.72 -11.29 14.79
C ALA A 67 -25.14 -10.68 14.75
N ILE A 68 -25.87 -10.81 15.85
CA ILE A 68 -27.10 -10.06 16.08
C ILE A 68 -26.68 -8.70 16.65
N MET A 69 -26.86 -7.64 15.86
CA MET A 69 -26.45 -6.29 16.23
C MET A 69 -27.64 -5.34 16.36
N PRO A 70 -27.61 -4.40 17.32
CA PRO A 70 -28.65 -3.39 17.44
C PRO A 70 -28.58 -2.40 16.28
N LYS A 71 -29.74 -1.93 15.81
CA LYS A 71 -29.86 -0.95 14.71
C LYS A 71 -28.96 0.28 14.89
N ASN A 72 -28.75 0.73 16.13
CA ASN A 72 -27.94 1.90 16.41
C ASN A 72 -26.45 1.68 16.13
N ALA A 73 -25.93 0.45 16.26
CA ALA A 73 -24.55 0.14 15.91
C ALA A 73 -24.34 0.14 14.38
N LEU A 74 -25.35 -0.29 13.64
CA LEU A 74 -25.35 -0.29 12.17
C LEU A 74 -25.49 1.14 11.60
N MET A 75 -26.25 2.01 12.29
CA MET A 75 -26.48 3.41 11.89
C MET A 75 -25.39 4.38 12.37
N SER A 76 -24.55 4.02 13.34
CA SER A 76 -23.50 4.92 13.85
C SER A 76 -22.14 4.76 13.16
N GLU A 77 -21.92 3.66 12.45
CA GLU A 77 -20.60 3.36 11.85
C GLU A 77 -20.50 3.78 10.38
N GLU A 78 -21.59 3.78 9.61
CA GLU A 78 -21.56 4.02 8.15
C GLU A 78 -21.94 5.46 7.71
N PRO A 79 -23.07 6.07 8.10
CA PRO A 79 -23.51 7.31 7.47
C PRO A 79 -22.71 8.56 7.89
N ASP A 80 -22.28 8.66 9.14
CA ASP A 80 -21.48 9.82 9.59
C ASP A 80 -20.06 9.78 9.01
N LEU A 81 -19.51 8.59 8.78
CA LEU A 81 -18.21 8.40 8.16
C LEU A 81 -18.31 8.64 6.64
N GLU A 82 -19.30 8.05 5.97
CA GLU A 82 -19.59 8.31 4.55
C GLU A 82 -19.80 9.81 4.28
N THR A 83 -20.55 10.51 5.14
CA THR A 83 -20.73 11.97 5.00
C THR A 83 -19.40 12.71 5.10
N LEU A 84 -18.50 12.32 6.02
CA LEU A 84 -17.17 12.93 6.14
C LEU A 84 -16.26 12.61 4.93
N PHE A 85 -16.40 11.42 4.34
CA PHE A 85 -15.71 11.05 3.11
C PHE A 85 -16.25 11.85 1.91
N GLU A 86 -17.57 11.97 1.79
CA GLU A 86 -18.22 12.78 0.76
C GLU A 86 -17.84 14.26 0.88
N GLU A 87 -17.83 14.82 2.09
CA GLU A 87 -17.39 16.20 2.33
C GLU A 87 -15.92 16.43 1.92
N ALA A 88 -15.04 15.45 2.18
CA ALA A 88 -13.64 15.52 1.75
C ALA A 88 -13.50 15.38 0.22
N LEU A 89 -14.28 14.48 -0.39
CA LEU A 89 -14.31 14.31 -1.86
C LEU A 89 -14.85 15.56 -2.56
N ASP A 90 -15.91 16.18 -2.04
CA ASP A 90 -16.47 17.42 -2.57
C ASP A 90 -15.48 18.60 -2.43
N GLU A 91 -14.76 18.68 -1.30
CA GLU A 91 -13.71 19.69 -1.11
C GLU A 91 -12.61 19.55 -2.18
N ILE A 92 -12.18 18.32 -2.49
CA ILE A 92 -11.06 18.07 -3.41
C ILE A 92 -11.50 18.17 -4.87
N SER A 93 -12.62 17.56 -5.25
CA SER A 93 -13.15 17.61 -6.62
C SER A 93 -13.54 19.03 -7.06
N SER A 94 -13.83 19.92 -6.12
CA SER A 94 -14.07 21.34 -6.43
C SER A 94 -12.77 22.13 -6.72
N GLN A 95 -11.61 21.58 -6.39
CA GLN A 95 -10.30 22.26 -6.43
C GLN A 95 -9.30 21.62 -7.40
N VAL A 96 -9.49 20.35 -7.77
CA VAL A 96 -8.60 19.57 -8.63
C VAL A 96 -9.36 19.13 -9.89
N ALA A 97 -8.73 19.19 -11.08
CA ALA A 97 -9.34 18.68 -12.30
C ALA A 97 -9.46 17.15 -12.21
N ASP A 98 -10.56 16.57 -12.72
CA ASP A 98 -10.84 15.12 -12.68
C ASP A 98 -9.71 14.24 -13.24
N GLU A 99 -8.74 14.80 -13.99
CA GLU A 99 -7.60 14.10 -14.57
C GLU A 99 -6.43 13.88 -13.59
N ASP A 100 -6.27 14.71 -12.55
CA ASP A 100 -5.23 14.53 -11.51
C ASP A 100 -5.74 13.76 -10.28
N PHE A 101 -7.06 13.60 -10.20
CA PHE A 101 -7.73 12.87 -9.13
C PHE A 101 -8.07 11.44 -9.58
N ASP A 102 -7.08 10.70 -10.07
CA ASP A 102 -7.18 9.25 -10.13
C ASP A 102 -6.94 8.72 -8.71
N ALA A 103 -7.93 8.92 -7.83
CA ALA A 103 -7.97 8.35 -6.50
C ALA A 103 -8.09 6.83 -6.65
N ASP A 104 -6.96 6.20 -6.95
CA ASP A 104 -6.82 4.78 -7.21
C ASP A 104 -7.04 4.03 -5.89
N TYR A 105 -8.34 3.87 -5.59
CA TYR A 105 -8.87 3.30 -4.38
C TYR A 105 -8.67 1.78 -4.43
N GLY A 106 -7.44 1.34 -4.16
CA GLY A 106 -7.13 -0.06 -3.88
C GLY A 106 -5.84 -0.55 -4.50
N PHE A 107 -4.86 -0.91 -3.66
CA PHE A 107 -3.70 -1.78 -3.93
C PHE A 107 -2.80 -1.47 -5.16
N GLN A 108 -3.14 -0.51 -6.00
CA GLN A 108 -2.55 -0.25 -7.31
C GLN A 108 -1.87 1.11 -7.42
N SER A 109 -1.74 1.89 -6.33
CA SER A 109 -0.90 3.09 -6.28
C SER A 109 0.42 2.82 -7.02
N GLU A 110 0.62 3.50 -8.15
CA GLU A 110 1.77 3.29 -9.02
C GLU A 110 3.00 3.88 -8.31
N TRP A 111 3.93 3.01 -7.93
CA TRP A 111 5.16 3.39 -7.19
C TRP A 111 6.27 3.96 -8.10
N ASP A 112 5.99 4.06 -9.41
CA ASP A 112 7.01 4.18 -10.46
C ASP A 112 6.52 5.14 -11.59
N GLU A 113 5.88 6.25 -11.23
CA GLU A 113 5.87 7.41 -12.13
C GLU A 113 7.29 7.98 -12.13
N ASP A 114 7.99 7.76 -13.27
CA ASP A 114 9.25 8.43 -13.55
C ASP A 114 9.02 9.95 -13.41
N ASP A 115 9.88 10.63 -12.62
CA ASP A 115 9.93 12.09 -12.38
C ASP A 115 10.16 12.93 -13.67
N ASP A 116 9.38 12.71 -14.72
CA ASP A 116 9.39 13.48 -15.97
C ASP A 116 8.02 14.15 -16.26
N GLU A 117 7.02 14.00 -15.37
CA GLU A 117 5.82 14.83 -15.42
C GLU A 117 6.06 16.12 -14.63
N GLU A 118 5.80 17.22 -15.32
CA GLU A 118 6.13 18.59 -14.94
C GLU A 118 5.61 18.90 -13.54
N GLU A 119 6.39 19.66 -12.75
CA GLU A 119 5.93 20.28 -11.49
C GLU A 119 4.65 21.08 -11.76
N GLU A 120 3.49 20.43 -11.69
CA GLU A 120 2.21 21.11 -11.71
C GLU A 120 2.07 21.83 -10.37
N GLY A 121 2.19 23.16 -10.46
CA GLY A 121 2.41 24.04 -9.34
C GLY A 121 1.43 23.81 -8.21
N SER A 122 1.96 23.88 -6.99
CA SER A 122 1.24 23.88 -5.72
C SER A 122 -0.12 24.59 -5.83
N VAL A 123 -1.18 23.82 -6.12
CA VAL A 123 -2.54 24.32 -5.97
C VAL A 123 -2.72 24.41 -4.46
N ASP A 124 -2.99 25.63 -3.98
CA ASP A 124 -3.23 25.92 -2.57
C ASP A 124 -4.58 25.32 -2.17
N ILE A 125 -4.63 23.97 -2.10
CA ILE A 125 -5.81 23.18 -1.81
C ILE A 125 -6.09 23.34 -0.32
N LYS A 126 -7.29 23.80 0.00
CA LYS A 126 -7.76 23.84 1.38
C LYS A 126 -8.04 22.39 1.82
N LEU A 127 -7.43 22.01 2.94
CA LEU A 127 -7.46 20.66 3.52
C LEU A 127 -8.29 20.61 4.81
N GLU A 128 -9.30 21.46 4.97
CA GLU A 128 -10.00 21.57 6.25
C GLU A 128 -10.86 20.34 6.54
N ALA A 129 -11.60 19.83 5.54
CA ALA A 129 -12.42 18.63 5.70
C ALA A 129 -11.55 17.36 5.77
N THR A 130 -10.48 17.28 4.96
CA THR A 130 -9.56 16.13 4.98
C THR A 130 -8.80 16.02 6.32
N LYS A 131 -8.36 17.14 6.90
CA LYS A 131 -7.78 17.15 8.26
C LYS A 131 -8.81 16.81 9.33
N HIS A 132 -10.05 17.24 9.17
CA HIS A 132 -11.13 16.88 10.09
C HIS A 132 -11.42 15.37 10.06
N LEU A 133 -11.47 14.77 8.87
CA LEU A 133 -11.60 13.32 8.67
C LEU A 133 -10.43 12.57 9.33
N PHE A 134 -9.19 13.02 9.13
CA PHE A 134 -8.02 12.42 9.76
C PHE A 134 -8.04 12.51 11.30
N ASN A 135 -8.49 13.64 11.86
CA ASN A 135 -8.65 13.79 13.32
C ASN A 135 -9.75 12.91 13.89
N SER A 136 -10.70 12.47 13.06
CA SER A 136 -11.78 11.58 13.46
C SER A 136 -11.35 10.11 13.64
N ILE A 137 -10.10 9.75 13.29
CA ILE A 137 -9.56 8.37 13.44
C ILE A 137 -9.84 7.80 14.84
N SER A 138 -9.61 8.60 15.89
CA SER A 138 -9.82 8.14 17.29
C SER A 138 -11.29 7.87 17.64
N LYS A 139 -12.24 8.36 16.84
CA LYS A 139 -13.69 8.21 17.06
C LYS A 139 -14.25 6.96 16.41
N TYR A 140 -13.60 6.41 15.38
CA TYR A 140 -14.08 5.27 14.60
C TYR A 140 -13.10 4.08 14.64
N PRO A 141 -13.07 3.32 15.75
CA PRO A 141 -12.19 2.15 15.87
C PRO A 141 -12.58 1.09 14.83
N GLY A 142 -11.62 0.65 14.01
CA GLY A 142 -11.84 -0.33 12.94
C GLY A 142 -11.81 0.28 11.52
N HIS A 143 -12.10 1.57 11.38
CA HIS A 143 -11.99 2.30 10.10
C HIS A 143 -10.69 3.12 9.97
N GLU A 144 -9.82 3.04 10.98
CA GLU A 144 -8.55 3.79 11.04
C GLU A 144 -7.68 3.57 9.80
N GLU A 145 -7.56 2.32 9.33
CA GLU A 145 -6.80 2.04 8.11
C GLU A 145 -7.46 2.66 6.88
N ASN A 146 -8.78 2.60 6.73
CA ASN A 146 -9.47 3.15 5.57
C ASN A 146 -9.31 4.68 5.50
N ILE A 147 -9.42 5.35 6.64
CA ILE A 147 -9.19 6.80 6.75
C ILE A 147 -7.75 7.13 6.36
N GLU A 148 -6.77 6.39 6.89
CA GLU A 148 -5.36 6.63 6.55
C GLU A 148 -5.03 6.32 5.08
N ARG A 149 -5.62 5.26 4.52
CA ARG A 149 -5.47 4.91 3.10
C ARG A 149 -5.98 6.01 2.18
N PHE A 150 -7.00 6.73 2.61
CA PHE A 150 -7.57 7.85 1.86
C PHE A 150 -6.78 9.15 2.07
N CYS A 151 -6.54 9.55 3.33
CA CYS A 151 -5.95 10.84 3.63
C CYS A 151 -4.44 10.92 3.32
N LEU A 152 -3.67 9.84 3.53
CA LEU A 152 -2.20 9.92 3.41
C LEU A 152 -1.71 10.15 1.97
N PRO A 153 -2.26 9.51 0.92
CA PRO A 153 -1.91 9.84 -0.45
C PRO A 153 -2.19 11.31 -0.78
N LEU A 154 -3.34 11.83 -0.36
CA LEU A 154 -3.72 13.23 -0.57
C LEU A 154 -2.76 14.21 0.12
N PHE A 155 -2.39 13.91 1.36
CA PHE A 155 -1.38 14.71 2.07
C PHE A 155 0.00 14.61 1.42
N ALA A 156 0.33 13.50 0.74
CA ALA A 156 1.58 13.36 -0.01
C ALA A 156 1.60 14.26 -1.25
N THR A 157 0.51 14.27 -2.03
CA THR A 157 0.38 15.09 -3.25
C THR A 157 0.48 16.59 -2.95
N ILE A 158 -0.10 17.02 -1.82
CA ILE A 158 -0.13 18.44 -1.42
C ILE A 158 1.07 18.80 -0.51
N GLU A 159 1.98 17.85 -0.27
CA GLU A 159 3.13 18.02 0.62
C GLU A 159 2.75 18.57 2.02
N SER A 160 1.61 18.13 2.56
CA SER A 160 1.19 18.50 3.91
C SER A 160 1.86 17.62 4.97
N ASP A 161 2.64 18.24 5.86
CA ASP A 161 3.37 17.62 6.98
C ASP A 161 2.48 17.13 8.15
N TYR A 162 1.16 17.35 8.06
CA TYR A 162 0.21 17.18 9.17
C TYR A 162 0.19 15.78 9.79
N ALA A 163 0.44 14.74 8.98
CA ALA A 163 0.35 13.35 9.42
C ALA A 163 1.71 12.71 9.73
N VAL A 164 2.83 13.43 9.61
CA VAL A 164 4.19 12.88 9.78
C VAL A 164 4.36 12.24 11.16
N ASP A 165 4.08 12.97 12.25
CA ASP A 165 4.21 12.46 13.61
C ASP A 165 3.34 11.23 13.88
N HIS A 166 2.13 11.21 13.31
CA HIS A 166 1.21 10.09 13.45
C HIS A 166 1.74 8.84 12.73
N VAL A 167 2.24 9.00 11.51
CA VAL A 167 2.81 7.92 10.70
C VAL A 167 4.07 7.35 11.35
N LEU A 168 4.97 8.21 11.85
CA LEU A 168 6.18 7.78 12.55
C LEU A 168 5.84 6.89 13.77
N ASN A 169 4.85 7.29 14.57
CA ASN A 169 4.40 6.53 15.75
C ASN A 169 3.65 5.23 15.40
N SER A 170 2.96 5.19 14.26
CA SER A 170 2.11 4.08 13.84
C SER A 170 2.83 3.04 12.98
N PHE A 171 3.98 3.39 12.38
CA PHE A 171 4.73 2.52 11.48
C PHE A 171 5.01 1.12 12.03
N LYS A 172 5.48 1.03 13.29
CA LYS A 172 5.75 -0.25 13.95
C LYS A 172 4.48 -1.00 14.39
N LYS A 173 3.40 -0.27 14.66
CA LYS A 173 2.15 -0.83 15.19
C LYS A 173 1.32 -1.49 14.09
N ARG A 174 1.39 -0.96 12.86
CA ARG A 174 0.56 -1.42 11.72
C ARG A 174 1.44 -1.81 10.53
N PRO A 175 1.94 -3.06 10.48
CA PRO A 175 2.73 -3.54 9.36
C PRO A 175 2.00 -3.45 8.02
N SER A 176 0.71 -3.76 7.97
CA SER A 176 -0.15 -3.70 6.76
C SER A 176 -0.03 -2.38 6.00
N MET A 177 0.14 -1.27 6.71
CA MET A 177 0.20 0.08 6.18
C MET A 177 1.61 0.56 5.80
N SER A 178 2.64 -0.30 5.93
CA SER A 178 4.04 0.08 5.71
C SER A 178 4.31 0.64 4.30
N GLN A 179 3.58 0.16 3.29
CA GLN A 179 3.66 0.67 1.92
C GLN A 179 3.22 2.13 1.89
N ILE A 180 1.99 2.42 2.33
CA ILE A 180 1.40 3.78 2.29
C ILE A 180 2.18 4.75 3.19
N TYR A 181 2.59 4.30 4.37
CA TYR A 181 3.43 5.09 5.26
C TYR A 181 4.78 5.44 4.62
N ALA A 182 5.43 4.49 3.95
CA ALA A 182 6.70 4.75 3.28
C ALA A 182 6.52 5.69 2.08
N ALA A 183 5.46 5.56 1.29
CA ALA A 183 5.15 6.45 0.18
C ALA A 183 4.95 7.89 0.66
N TYR A 184 4.12 8.07 1.69
CA TYR A 184 3.89 9.39 2.29
C TYR A 184 5.19 10.00 2.82
N LEU A 185 5.96 9.25 3.63
CA LEU A 185 7.23 9.74 4.18
C LEU A 185 8.30 10.02 3.13
N ALA A 186 8.20 9.45 1.92
CA ALA A 186 9.16 9.70 0.83
C ALA A 186 9.15 11.17 0.38
N ARG A 187 8.01 11.86 0.46
CA ARG A 187 7.89 13.29 0.16
C ARG A 187 8.47 14.20 1.26
N PHE A 188 8.67 13.68 2.47
CA PHE A 188 9.13 14.44 3.64
C PHE A 188 10.51 14.01 4.14
N LEU A 189 11.36 13.47 3.26
CA LEU A 189 12.69 12.99 3.65
C LEU A 189 13.63 14.11 4.12
N ASP A 190 13.41 15.34 3.63
CA ASP A 190 14.15 16.53 4.03
C ASP A 190 13.65 17.13 5.35
N HIS A 191 12.50 16.67 5.86
CA HIS A 191 11.99 17.09 7.16
C HIS A 191 12.84 16.49 8.29
N ASP A 192 13.14 17.32 9.30
CA ASP A 192 14.01 16.96 10.42
C ASP A 192 13.57 15.63 11.07
N GLY A 193 14.49 14.65 11.06
CA GLY A 193 14.35 13.37 11.75
C GLY A 193 13.63 12.25 10.98
N VAL A 194 12.98 12.51 9.85
CA VAL A 194 12.25 11.47 9.09
C VAL A 194 13.21 10.47 8.46
N SER A 195 14.23 10.96 7.75
CA SER A 195 15.24 10.11 7.11
C SER A 195 16.02 9.27 8.14
N ASP A 196 16.40 9.88 9.27
CA ASP A 196 17.08 9.19 10.36
C ASP A 196 16.21 8.08 10.97
N TYR A 197 14.92 8.35 11.20
CA TYR A 197 13.97 7.34 11.68
C TYR A 197 13.85 6.15 10.74
N LEU A 198 13.74 6.39 9.43
CA LEU A 198 13.69 5.33 8.41
C LEU A 198 14.98 4.50 8.40
N ILE A 199 16.15 5.14 8.57
CA ILE A 199 17.45 4.44 8.66
C ILE A 199 17.53 3.58 9.92
N GLU A 200 17.02 4.07 11.06
CA GLU A 200 16.93 3.29 12.29
C GLU A 200 16.03 2.06 12.13
N LEU A 201 14.88 2.20 11.46
CA LEU A 201 13.97 1.09 11.16
C LEU A 201 14.60 0.00 10.30
N LEU A 202 15.49 0.36 9.37
CA LEU A 202 16.23 -0.62 8.57
C LEU A 202 17.15 -1.51 9.43
N SER A 203 17.68 -0.96 10.52
CA SER A 203 18.54 -1.68 11.46
C SER A 203 17.74 -2.53 12.46
N ASP A 204 16.46 -2.22 12.67
CA ASP A 204 15.59 -2.93 13.59
C ASP A 204 15.31 -4.38 13.12
N ALA A 205 15.47 -5.34 14.03
CA ALA A 205 15.24 -6.75 13.76
C ALA A 205 13.75 -7.15 13.76
N SER A 206 12.89 -6.33 14.39
CA SER A 206 11.43 -6.56 14.42
C SER A 206 10.76 -6.28 13.08
N ILE A 207 11.40 -5.48 12.22
CA ILE A 207 10.88 -5.11 10.91
C ILE A 207 11.17 -6.22 9.90
N MET A 208 10.12 -6.67 9.21
CA MET A 208 10.19 -7.75 8.23
C MET A 208 10.86 -7.30 6.93
N ASP A 209 11.47 -8.25 6.20
CA ASP A 209 12.21 -7.95 4.96
C ASP A 209 11.36 -7.16 3.94
N TRP A 210 10.07 -7.47 3.80
CA TRP A 210 9.18 -6.78 2.86
C TRP A 210 8.85 -5.35 3.30
N GLN A 211 8.79 -5.07 4.62
CA GLN A 211 8.61 -3.69 5.11
C GLN A 211 9.86 -2.86 4.85
N LYS A 212 11.05 -3.47 5.01
CA LYS A 212 12.33 -2.83 4.69
C LYS A 212 12.45 -2.47 3.21
N MET A 213 11.81 -3.24 2.32
CA MET A 213 11.78 -2.91 0.89
C MET A 213 11.10 -1.56 0.64
N TRP A 214 9.95 -1.31 1.30
CA TRP A 214 9.23 -0.04 1.18
C TRP A 214 10.02 1.13 1.75
N ILE A 215 10.69 0.92 2.90
CA ILE A 215 11.58 1.93 3.48
C ILE A 215 12.73 2.27 2.53
N LEU A 216 13.35 1.27 1.90
CA LEU A 216 14.41 1.49 0.92
C LEU A 216 13.89 2.21 -0.33
N ALA A 217 12.68 1.87 -0.79
CA ALA A 217 12.04 2.54 -1.92
C ALA A 217 11.82 4.03 -1.63
N ALA A 218 11.32 4.37 -0.43
CA ALA A 218 11.20 5.76 0.01
C ALA A 218 12.56 6.46 0.03
N LEU A 219 13.56 5.88 0.72
CA LEU A 219 14.89 6.46 0.81
C LEU A 219 15.61 6.60 -0.55
N LEU A 220 15.22 5.83 -1.58
CA LEU A 220 15.76 5.96 -2.94
C LEU A 220 15.39 7.30 -3.59
N GLN A 221 14.29 7.94 -3.19
CA GLN A 221 13.83 9.22 -3.74
C GLN A 221 14.63 10.41 -3.17
N GLY A 222 15.08 10.31 -1.92
CA GLY A 222 15.79 11.41 -1.25
C GLY A 222 17.29 11.56 -1.59
N SER A 223 17.94 12.46 -0.87
CA SER A 223 19.40 12.66 -0.92
C SER A 223 20.10 11.64 0.00
N GLY A 224 20.75 10.64 -0.59
CA GLY A 224 21.35 9.54 0.18
C GLY A 224 22.38 9.99 1.23
N ASN A 225 22.32 9.40 2.42
CA ASN A 225 23.22 9.66 3.55
C ASN A 225 24.28 8.54 3.69
N ASP A 226 25.54 8.84 4.04
CA ASP A 226 26.58 7.84 4.26
C ASP A 226 26.21 6.82 5.35
N ASN A 227 25.52 7.27 6.41
CA ASN A 227 25.00 6.36 7.44
C ASN A 227 23.96 5.38 6.85
N ALA A 228 23.05 5.88 6.01
CA ALA A 228 22.10 5.05 5.29
C ALA A 228 22.82 4.03 4.41
N VAL A 229 23.79 4.46 3.60
CA VAL A 229 24.58 3.57 2.74
C VAL A 229 25.28 2.48 3.55
N LYS A 230 25.81 2.81 4.74
CA LYS A 230 26.43 1.82 5.63
C LYS A 230 25.43 0.77 6.11
N VAL A 231 24.25 1.17 6.60
CA VAL A 231 23.19 0.26 7.05
C VAL A 231 22.70 -0.62 5.90
N VAL A 232 22.41 -0.02 4.75
CA VAL A 232 21.92 -0.73 3.57
C VAL A 232 22.97 -1.69 3.01
N ASN A 233 24.26 -1.34 3.08
CA ASN A 233 25.32 -2.25 2.69
C ASN A 233 25.41 -3.49 3.61
N GLN A 234 25.06 -3.39 4.89
CA GLN A 234 24.97 -4.56 5.77
C GLN A 234 23.84 -5.49 5.36
N ILE A 235 22.69 -4.94 4.94
CA ILE A 235 21.55 -5.72 4.41
C ILE A 235 21.96 -6.45 3.13
N LEU A 236 22.69 -5.79 2.23
CA LEU A 236 23.17 -6.39 0.99
C LEU A 236 24.12 -7.58 1.22
N THR A 237 25.05 -7.45 2.18
CA THR A 237 26.05 -8.49 2.46
C THR A 237 25.52 -9.64 3.31
N ASP A 238 24.36 -9.49 3.96
CA ASP A 238 23.73 -10.55 4.73
C ASP A 238 23.10 -11.61 3.82
N THR A 239 23.75 -12.76 3.70
CA THR A 239 23.28 -13.89 2.88
C THR A 239 22.06 -14.59 3.44
N LYS A 240 21.62 -14.28 4.67
CA LYS A 240 20.40 -14.84 5.25
C LYS A 240 19.14 -14.10 4.80
N ARG A 241 19.28 -12.88 4.27
CA ARG A 241 18.17 -12.07 3.79
C ARG A 241 17.71 -12.51 2.41
N ARG A 242 16.44 -12.23 2.11
CA ARG A 242 15.87 -12.56 0.79
C ARG A 242 16.58 -11.78 -0.32
N ASP A 243 16.77 -12.44 -1.45
CA ASP A 243 17.42 -11.84 -2.62
C ASP A 243 16.71 -10.59 -3.14
N VAL A 244 15.39 -10.48 -2.95
CA VAL A 244 14.62 -9.30 -3.34
C VAL A 244 15.04 -8.06 -2.54
N LEU A 245 15.15 -8.19 -1.21
CA LEU A 245 15.61 -7.10 -0.35
C LEU A 245 17.07 -6.73 -0.66
N ARG A 246 17.91 -7.75 -0.90
CA ARG A 246 19.33 -7.55 -1.27
C ARG A 246 19.47 -6.86 -2.63
N ALA A 247 18.59 -7.13 -3.59
CA ALA A 247 18.58 -6.47 -4.88
C ALA A 247 18.27 -4.97 -4.75
N ILE A 248 17.24 -4.60 -3.98
CA ILE A 248 16.92 -3.18 -3.72
C ILE A 248 18.07 -2.49 -2.97
N ALA A 249 18.65 -3.18 -1.97
CA ALA A 249 19.82 -2.68 -1.26
C ALA A 249 21.03 -2.44 -2.20
N ALA A 250 21.23 -3.31 -3.20
CA ALA A 250 22.27 -3.11 -4.21
C ALA A 250 22.03 -1.87 -5.06
N ILE A 251 20.77 -1.58 -5.43
CA ILE A 251 20.40 -0.37 -6.18
C ILE A 251 20.71 0.88 -5.34
N TYR A 252 20.31 0.89 -4.08
CA TYR A 252 20.57 1.99 -3.15
C TYR A 252 22.07 2.28 -2.98
N VAL A 253 22.86 1.24 -2.69
CA VAL A 253 24.32 1.36 -2.55
C VAL A 253 24.96 1.76 -3.88
N GLY A 254 24.42 1.33 -5.01
CA GLY A 254 24.93 1.72 -6.33
C GLY A 254 24.65 3.18 -6.68
N LYS A 255 23.47 3.71 -6.30
CA LYS A 255 23.06 5.11 -6.52
C LYS A 255 23.86 6.06 -5.64
N PHE A 256 23.84 5.85 -4.32
CA PHE A 256 24.39 6.80 -3.34
C PHE A 256 25.78 6.44 -2.78
N GLY A 257 26.26 5.21 -3.00
CA GLY A 257 27.56 4.79 -2.50
C GLY A 257 28.74 5.43 -3.23
N ASP A 258 29.82 5.61 -2.48
CA ASP A 258 31.10 6.11 -2.98
C ASP A 258 31.80 5.11 -3.94
N HIS A 259 32.94 5.52 -4.50
CA HIS A 259 33.70 4.67 -5.42
C HIS A 259 34.14 3.33 -4.77
N ALA A 260 34.44 3.32 -3.46
CA ALA A 260 34.82 2.10 -2.75
C ALA A 260 33.64 1.11 -2.62
N ARG A 261 32.44 1.59 -2.32
CA ARG A 261 31.20 0.80 -2.28
C ARG A 261 30.87 0.24 -3.66
N ARG A 262 30.98 1.05 -4.72
CA ARG A 262 30.77 0.59 -6.11
C ARG A 262 31.77 -0.50 -6.52
N LYS A 263 33.04 -0.38 -6.11
CA LYS A 263 34.04 -1.44 -6.31
C LYS A 263 33.66 -2.72 -5.55
N SER A 264 33.12 -2.58 -4.34
CA SER A 264 32.63 -3.72 -3.53
C SER A 264 31.45 -4.43 -4.21
N LEU A 265 30.53 -3.69 -4.84
CA LEU A 265 29.44 -4.28 -5.64
C LEU A 265 29.97 -5.14 -6.80
N ARG A 266 31.02 -4.68 -7.50
CA ARG A 266 31.64 -5.46 -8.59
C ARG A 266 32.26 -6.76 -8.09
N LEU A 267 32.88 -6.74 -6.91
CA LEU A 267 33.45 -7.93 -6.27
C LEU A 267 32.37 -8.90 -5.81
N LEU A 268 31.21 -8.38 -5.38
CA LEU A 268 30.07 -9.17 -4.93
C LEU A 268 29.31 -9.84 -6.09
N TYR A 269 29.21 -9.17 -7.25
CA TYR A 269 28.47 -9.59 -8.44
C TYR A 269 28.57 -11.09 -8.78
N PRO A 270 29.77 -11.71 -8.92
CA PRO A 270 29.86 -13.12 -9.30
C PRO A 270 29.30 -14.10 -8.26
N SER A 271 29.19 -13.68 -7.00
CA SER A 271 28.68 -14.51 -5.90
C SER A 271 27.17 -14.35 -5.64
N CYS A 272 26.53 -13.41 -6.35
CA CYS A 272 25.12 -13.08 -6.20
C CYS A 272 24.22 -13.97 -7.07
N SER A 273 22.94 -14.05 -6.71
CA SER A 273 21.93 -14.64 -7.59
C SER A 273 21.69 -13.77 -8.82
N PRO A 274 21.15 -14.34 -9.92
CA PRO A 274 20.89 -13.59 -11.16
C PRO A 274 20.04 -12.32 -10.94
N TYR A 275 19.11 -12.36 -9.99
CA TYR A 275 18.26 -11.22 -9.66
C TYR A 275 19.06 -10.07 -9.03
N VAL A 276 19.92 -10.37 -8.06
CA VAL A 276 20.79 -9.36 -7.43
C VAL A 276 21.86 -8.87 -8.42
N GLN A 277 22.36 -9.73 -9.31
CA GLN A 277 23.25 -9.34 -10.41
C GLN A 277 22.60 -8.31 -11.34
N LEU A 278 21.35 -8.54 -11.75
CA LEU A 278 20.58 -7.60 -12.57
C LEU A 278 20.41 -6.26 -11.85
N ALA A 279 20.12 -6.28 -10.55
CA ALA A 279 19.97 -5.06 -9.75
C ALA A 279 21.29 -4.27 -9.62
N ILE A 280 22.41 -4.96 -9.41
CA ILE A 280 23.76 -4.35 -9.44
C ILE A 280 24.01 -3.73 -10.81
N TYR A 281 23.71 -4.44 -11.90
CA TYR A 281 23.89 -3.91 -13.25
C TYR A 281 22.97 -2.71 -13.53
N PHE A 282 21.71 -2.76 -13.14
CA PHE A 282 20.77 -1.64 -13.24
C PHE A 282 21.28 -0.39 -12.50
N SER A 283 21.85 -0.57 -11.31
CA SER A 283 22.42 0.53 -10.52
C SER A 283 23.55 1.28 -11.24
N SER A 284 24.20 0.64 -12.23
CA SER A 284 25.26 1.27 -13.03
C SER A 284 24.79 2.48 -13.85
N ARG A 285 23.47 2.66 -14.01
CA ARG A 285 22.89 3.86 -14.65
C ARG A 285 23.28 5.15 -13.94
N TYR A 286 23.52 5.08 -12.63
CA TYR A 286 23.90 6.21 -11.76
C TYR A 286 25.42 6.40 -11.61
N TRP A 287 26.23 5.55 -12.25
CA TRP A 287 27.69 5.61 -12.12
C TRP A 287 28.31 6.62 -13.08
N SER A 288 29.57 6.96 -12.84
CA SER A 288 30.35 7.82 -13.73
C SER A 288 30.44 7.20 -15.15
N GLY A 289 30.60 8.02 -16.19
CA GLY A 289 30.54 7.55 -17.58
C GLY A 289 31.55 6.44 -17.93
N ALA A 290 32.75 6.45 -17.35
CA ALA A 290 33.73 5.39 -17.53
C ALA A 290 33.30 4.08 -16.85
N ASP A 291 32.80 4.18 -15.62
CA ASP A 291 32.32 3.03 -14.84
C ASP A 291 31.06 2.39 -15.45
N LYS A 292 30.15 3.22 -15.98
CA LYS A 292 28.94 2.78 -16.68
C LYS A 292 29.28 2.01 -17.95
N LYS A 293 30.24 2.50 -18.75
CA LYS A 293 30.73 1.79 -19.95
C LYS A 293 31.36 0.44 -19.58
N ASN A 294 32.25 0.44 -18.59
CA ASN A 294 32.90 -0.79 -18.11
C ASN A 294 31.87 -1.83 -17.61
N ALA A 295 30.83 -1.40 -16.90
CA ALA A 295 29.77 -2.30 -16.44
C ALA A 295 28.95 -2.87 -17.61
N ARG A 296 28.63 -2.04 -18.61
CA ARG A 296 27.94 -2.47 -19.83
C ARG A 296 28.74 -3.49 -20.62
N ASP A 297 30.04 -3.25 -20.80
CA ASP A 297 30.93 -4.14 -21.55
C ASP A 297 31.15 -5.47 -20.81
N ALA A 298 31.22 -5.43 -19.47
CA ALA A 298 31.43 -6.62 -18.66
C ALA A 298 30.16 -7.47 -18.47
N TRP A 299 28.98 -6.86 -18.34
CA TRP A 299 27.75 -7.55 -17.90
C TRP A 299 26.60 -7.52 -18.90
N GLY A 300 26.58 -6.62 -19.87
CA GLY A 300 25.42 -6.42 -20.76
C GLY A 300 25.06 -7.61 -21.65
N ALA A 301 26.02 -8.50 -21.90
CA ALA A 301 25.84 -9.71 -22.72
C ALA A 301 25.86 -11.02 -21.91
N SER A 302 25.82 -10.96 -20.57
CA SER A 302 25.97 -12.15 -19.72
C SER A 302 24.78 -13.11 -19.77
N SER A 303 23.57 -12.59 -20.03
CA SER A 303 22.33 -13.37 -20.16
C SER A 303 21.27 -12.61 -20.95
N ALA A 304 20.21 -13.31 -21.39
CA ALA A 304 19.08 -12.71 -22.10
C ALA A 304 18.45 -11.53 -21.33
N MET A 305 18.29 -11.67 -20.00
CA MET A 305 17.76 -10.59 -19.16
C MET A 305 18.70 -9.39 -19.09
N HIS A 306 20.02 -9.60 -19.05
CA HIS A 306 20.99 -8.49 -19.07
C HIS A 306 20.99 -7.77 -20.42
N SER A 307 20.78 -8.50 -21.52
CA SER A 307 20.65 -7.89 -22.85
C SER A 307 19.37 -7.05 -22.98
N LEU A 308 18.24 -7.55 -22.46
CA LEU A 308 16.99 -6.76 -22.38
C LEU A 308 17.19 -5.48 -21.56
N LEU A 309 17.84 -5.59 -20.39
CA LEU A 309 18.15 -4.45 -19.54
C LEU A 309 19.07 -3.45 -20.25
N THR A 310 20.07 -3.94 -20.99
CA THR A 310 20.97 -3.10 -21.80
C THR A 310 20.18 -2.32 -22.86
N SER A 311 19.23 -2.98 -23.54
CA SER A 311 18.35 -2.34 -24.52
C SER A 311 17.48 -1.27 -23.88
N ALA A 312 16.88 -1.55 -22.72
CA ALA A 312 16.08 -0.57 -21.98
C ALA A 312 16.90 0.66 -21.56
N LEU A 313 18.10 0.44 -21.00
CA LEU A 313 19.01 1.53 -20.60
C LEU A 313 19.51 2.38 -21.77
N SER A 314 19.50 1.84 -22.99
CA SER A 314 19.91 2.57 -24.20
C SER A 314 18.80 3.41 -24.85
N LYS A 315 17.52 3.14 -24.52
CA LYS A 315 16.38 3.92 -25.03
C LYS A 315 16.11 5.22 -24.26
N ARG A 316 16.54 5.30 -22.99
CA ARG A 316 16.43 6.48 -22.12
C ARG A 316 17.64 7.44 -22.22
N GLN A 317 18.43 7.37 -23.29
CA GLN A 317 19.56 8.29 -23.56
C GLN A 317 19.27 9.09 -24.82
#